data_AF-A0A6L4A7V9-F1
#
_entry.id   AF-A0A6L4A7V9-F1
#
_cell.length_a   1.000
_cell.length_b   1.000
_cell.length_c   1.000
_cell.angle_alpha   90.00
_cell.angle_beta   90.00
_cell.angle_gamma   90.00
#
_symmetry.space_group_name_H-M   'P 1'
#
loop_
_entity.id
_entity.type
_entity.pdbx_description
1 polymer ?
#
loop_
_entity_poly.entity_id
_entity_poly.type
_entity_poly.pdbx_seq_one_letter_code
_entity_poly.pdbx_strand_id
1 'polypeptide(L)' 'IYGVGSSLMLNESSTNTDFTADVVRVKIHGEWIDMAKIGRRACDNPDLEAITFDYMDAV' A
#
# COMPACT_ATOMS: atom_id res chain seq x y z
N ILE A 1 19.72 16.43 -4.22
CA ILE A 1 18.52 15.63 -3.87
C ILE A 1 18.92 14.75 -2.70
N TYR A 2 18.17 14.77 -1.59
CA TYR A 2 18.47 13.99 -0.39
C TYR A 2 17.33 12.99 -0.14
N GLY A 3 17.69 11.76 0.25
CA GLY A 3 16.73 10.81 0.80
C GLY A 3 16.62 11.01 2.31
N VAL A 4 15.43 11.36 2.79
CA VAL A 4 15.11 11.46 4.21
C VAL A 4 14.36 10.19 4.63
N GLY A 5 14.83 9.55 5.69
CA GLY A 5 14.27 8.30 6.21
C GLY A 5 13.58 8.46 7.56
N SER A 6 13.26 7.32 8.17
CA SER A 6 12.53 7.24 9.45
C SER A 6 13.19 7.98 10.61
N SER A 7 14.50 8.27 10.55
CA SER A 7 15.20 9.08 11.57
C SER A 7 14.68 10.52 11.71
N LEU A 8 13.90 11.01 10.74
CA LEU A 8 13.26 12.33 10.77
C LEU A 8 11.73 12.25 10.92
N MET A 9 11.17 11.05 11.13
CA MET A 9 9.76 10.81 11.39
C MET A 9 9.58 10.51 12.89
N LEU A 10 8.57 11.08 13.54
CA LEU A 10 8.19 10.70 14.90
C LEU A 10 7.43 9.37 14.85
N ASN A 11 8.16 8.27 14.99
CA ASN A 11 7.62 6.92 14.95
C ASN A 11 7.70 6.28 16.35
N GLU A 12 6.63 6.44 17.13
CA GLU A 12 6.51 5.88 18.49
C GLU A 12 5.17 5.18 18.69
N SER A 13 4.94 4.62 19.88
CA SER A 13 3.72 3.84 20.18
C SER A 13 2.40 4.57 19.91
N SER A 14 2.39 5.91 20.05
CA SER A 14 1.20 6.74 19.81
C SER A 14 1.11 7.28 18.37
N THR A 15 2.24 7.28 17.64
CA THR A 15 2.35 7.77 16.26
C THR A 15 3.17 6.79 15.42
N ASN A 16 2.59 5.61 15.13
CA ASN A 16 3.26 4.59 14.32
C ASN A 16 3.07 4.89 12.82
N THR A 17 4.18 4.95 12.07
CA THR A 17 4.18 5.15 10.62
C THR A 17 4.83 4.00 9.85
N ASP A 18 5.07 2.85 10.48
CA ASP A 18 5.70 1.65 9.91
C ASP A 18 4.73 0.82 9.06
N PHE A 19 4.11 1.48 8.09
CA PHE A 19 3.28 0.81 7.09
C PHE A 19 4.14 0.45 5.88
N THR A 20 4.01 -0.80 5.42
CA THR A 20 4.62 -1.24 4.17
C THR A 20 3.55 -1.71 3.21
N ALA A 21 3.67 -1.31 1.95
CA ALA A 21 2.82 -1.79 0.87
C ALA A 21 3.73 -2.41 -0.20
N ASP A 22 3.55 -3.70 -0.45
CA ASP A 22 4.23 -4.40 -1.52
C ASP A 22 3.26 -4.63 -2.68
N VAL A 23 3.71 -4.42 -3.90
CA VAL A 23 2.99 -4.94 -5.07
C VAL A 23 3.17 -6.46 -5.08
N VAL A 24 2.07 -7.18 -4.92
CA VAL A 24 2.04 -8.65 -4.85
C VAL A 24 1.41 -9.30 -6.08
N ARG A 25 0.63 -8.54 -6.86
CA ARG A 25 0.06 -8.96 -8.15
C ARG A 25 -0.20 -7.75 -9.03
N VAL A 26 -0.21 -7.96 -10.35
CA VAL A 26 -0.60 -6.95 -11.35
C VAL A 26 -1.62 -7.55 -12.30
N LYS A 27 -2.49 -6.71 -12.86
CA LYS A 27 -3.48 -7.15 -13.86
C LYS A 27 -2.97 -6.80 -15.26
N ILE A 28 -2.64 -7.80 -16.06
CA ILE A 28 -2.14 -7.64 -17.44
C ILE A 28 -3.09 -8.38 -18.38
N HIS A 29 -3.59 -7.69 -19.41
CA HIS A 29 -4.55 -8.25 -20.38
C HIS A 29 -5.77 -8.95 -19.75
N GLY A 30 -6.24 -8.46 -18.60
CA GLY A 30 -7.41 -9.01 -17.90
C GLY A 30 -7.07 -10.11 -16.88
N GLU A 31 -5.84 -10.61 -16.87
CA GLU A 31 -5.37 -11.69 -15.99
C GLU A 31 -4.57 -11.14 -14.81
N TRP A 32 -4.73 -11.74 -13.65
CA TRP A 32 -3.91 -11.45 -12.48
C TRP A 32 -2.63 -12.27 -12.52
N ILE A 33 -1.49 -11.59 -12.49
CA ILE A 33 -0.16 -12.20 -12.47
C ILE A 33 0.46 -11.93 -11.11
N ASP A 34 0.83 -12.99 -10.40
CA ASP A 34 1.50 -12.90 -9.11
C ASP A 34 2.95 -12.41 -9.28
N MET A 35 3.33 -11.43 -8.47
CA MET A 35 4.65 -10.80 -8.45
C MET A 35 5.18 -10.62 -7.02
N ALA A 36 4.63 -11.39 -6.08
CA ALA A 36 4.97 -11.25 -4.67
C ALA A 36 6.43 -11.63 -4.39
N LYS A 37 7.08 -10.85 -3.51
CA LYS A 37 8.33 -11.26 -2.85
C LYS A 37 8.11 -12.60 -2.14
N ILE A 38 9.15 -13.44 -2.06
CA ILE A 38 9.07 -14.74 -1.37
C ILE A 38 8.50 -14.54 0.05
N GLY A 39 7.44 -15.28 0.38
CA GLY A 39 6.75 -15.19 1.67
C GLY A 39 5.67 -14.11 1.77
N ARG A 40 5.40 -13.34 0.71
CA ARG A 40 4.27 -12.41 0.61
C ARG A 40 3.21 -12.96 -0.35
N ARG A 41 1.98 -12.47 -0.25
CA ARG A 41 0.87 -12.80 -1.16
C ARG A 41 -0.17 -11.69 -1.15
N ALA A 42 -1.06 -11.70 -2.14
CA ALA A 42 -2.30 -10.93 -2.07
C ALA A 42 -3.14 -11.41 -0.87
N CYS A 43 -3.61 -10.46 -0.07
CA CYS A 43 -4.51 -10.71 1.06
C CYS A 43 -5.74 -9.82 0.89
N ASP A 44 -6.87 -10.34 1.33
CA ASP A 44 -8.09 -9.55 1.48
C ASP A 44 -8.09 -8.90 2.86
N ASN A 45 -8.48 -7.63 2.94
CA ASN A 45 -8.76 -6.94 4.19
C ASN A 45 -10.22 -6.48 4.16
N PRO A 46 -11.10 -7.04 5.00
CA PRO A 46 -12.53 -6.72 5.00
C PRO A 46 -12.82 -5.26 5.37
N ASP A 47 -11.88 -4.58 6.03
CA ASP A 47 -12.01 -3.18 6.43
C ASP A 47 -11.57 -2.21 5.32
N LEU A 48 -11.01 -2.71 4.20
CA LEU A 48 -10.63 -1.85 3.07
C LEU A 48 -11.82 -1.68 2.10
N GLU A 49 -12.11 -0.42 1.82
CA GLU A 49 -13.08 -0.03 0.80
C GLU A 49 -12.35 0.48 -0.46
N ALA A 50 -12.88 0.11 -1.62
CA ALA A 50 -12.37 0.63 -2.88
C ALA A 50 -12.82 2.08 -3.04
N ILE A 51 -11.87 3.01 -3.13
CA ILE A 51 -12.17 4.40 -3.47
C ILE A 51 -12.37 4.50 -4.98
N THR A 52 -13.53 4.97 -5.38
CA THR A 52 -13.88 5.27 -6.78
C THR A 52 -13.42 6.68 -7.15
N PHE A 53 -13.23 6.92 -8.45
CA PHE A 53 -12.69 8.20 -8.94
C PHE A 53 -13.61 9.40 -8.71
N ASP A 54 -14.91 9.18 -8.52
CA ASP A 54 -15.90 10.21 -8.14
C ASP A 54 -15.64 10.81 -6.75
N TYR A 55 -14.84 10.16 -5.91
CA TYR A 55 -14.39 10.69 -4.61
C TYR A 55 -13.49 11.94 -4.76
N MET A 56 -12.78 12.08 -5.88
CA MET A 56 -11.90 13.23 -6.13
C MET A 56 -12.66 14.48 -6.62
N ASP A 57 -13.92 14.33 -7.06
CA ASP A 57 -14.77 15.44 -7.52
C ASP A 57 -15.57 16.08 -6.38
N ALA A 58 -15.50 15.53 -5.17
CA ALA A 58 -16.25 15.96 -3.98
C ALA A 58 -15.42 16.78 -2.96
N VAL A 59 -14.15 17.11 -3.28
CA VAL A 59 -13.23 17.89 -2.42
C VAL A 59 -12.82 19.20 -3.07
#